data_AF-A0A8R1DF23-F1
#
_entry.id   AF-A0A8R1DF23-F1
#
_cell.length_a   1.000
_cell.length_b   1.000
_cell.length_c   1.000
_cell.angle_alpha   90.00
_cell.angle_beta   90.00
_cell.angle_gamma   90.00
#
_symmetry.space_group_name_H-M   'P 1'
#
loop_
_entity.id
_entity.type
_entity.pdbx_description
1 polymer ?
#
loop_
_entity_poly.entity_id
_entity_poly.type
_entity_poly.pdbx_seq_one_letter_code
_entity_poly.pdbx_strand_id
1 'polypeptide(L)'
;MYYDPDYSFLSIGTYTALREIEKTQHLQRICPTLTYYYMGYYIHSCPKMRYKAKFRPSDLLCDKSLQWLEFEHCKPLLDASDRPNGFAEFRPDASRPAPIAMDRVLVITNGTVMPFSRAIAQNPQAAENEELRGKVREIANLIGPSLAGAAFWFTELNGNE
;
A
#
# COMPACT_ATOMS: atom_id res chain seq x y z
N MET A 1 -18.15 -7.50 1.34
CA MET A 1 -19.32 -6.66 1.67
C MET A 1 -20.15 -6.52 0.40
N TYR A 2 -21.40 -6.96 0.42
CA TYR A 2 -22.32 -6.78 -0.72
C TYR A 2 -23.11 -5.48 -0.50
N TYR A 3 -23.16 -4.62 -1.51
CA TYR A 3 -23.91 -3.36 -1.50
C TYR A 3 -25.29 -3.61 -2.09
N ASP A 4 -26.33 -3.35 -1.30
CA ASP A 4 -27.72 -3.37 -1.75
C ASP A 4 -28.18 -1.91 -2.00
N PRO A 5 -28.53 -1.55 -3.25
CA PRO A 5 -29.00 -0.21 -3.60
C PRO A 5 -30.21 0.29 -2.80
N ASP A 6 -31.08 -0.62 -2.34
CA ASP A 6 -32.28 -0.27 -1.57
C ASP A 6 -31.92 0.35 -0.22
N TYR A 7 -30.72 0.06 0.29
CA TYR A 7 -30.17 0.59 1.54
C TYR A 7 -29.17 1.73 1.33
N SER A 8 -29.15 2.33 0.14
CA SER A 8 -28.26 3.47 -0.17
C SER A 8 -28.40 4.63 0.82
N PHE A 9 -29.61 4.86 1.36
CA PHE A 9 -29.89 5.88 2.38
C PHE A 9 -29.13 5.67 3.68
N LEU A 10 -28.79 4.42 4.04
CA LEU A 10 -28.02 4.11 5.24
C LEU A 10 -26.55 4.53 5.13
N SER A 11 -26.06 4.81 3.92
CA SER A 11 -24.66 5.17 3.67
C SER A 11 -23.68 4.19 4.34
N ILE A 12 -23.92 2.88 4.19
CA ILE A 12 -23.19 1.81 4.89
C ILE A 12 -21.67 1.95 4.76
N GLY A 13 -21.17 2.35 3.60
CA GLY A 13 -19.73 2.60 3.41
C GLY A 13 -19.16 3.66 4.34
N THR A 14 -19.91 4.73 4.61
CA THR A 14 -19.54 5.77 5.58
C THR A 14 -19.52 5.21 7.01
N TYR A 15 -20.55 4.47 7.40
CA TYR A 15 -20.64 3.88 8.74
C TYR A 15 -19.52 2.86 8.99
N THR A 16 -19.25 1.97 8.04
CA THR A 16 -18.13 1.02 8.17
C THR A 16 -16.79 1.75 8.29
N ALA A 17 -16.54 2.75 7.45
CA ALA A 17 -15.30 3.54 7.55
C ALA A 17 -15.16 4.21 8.93
N LEU A 18 -16.24 4.78 9.49
CA LEU A 18 -16.22 5.34 10.86
C LEU A 18 -15.88 4.29 11.92
N ARG A 19 -16.45 3.10 11.83
CA ARG A 19 -16.14 1.99 12.76
C ARG A 19 -14.70 1.50 12.62
N GLU A 20 -14.17 1.46 11.40
CA GLU A 20 -12.77 1.09 11.15
C GLU A 20 -11.80 2.17 11.65
N ILE A 21 -12.15 3.45 11.52
CA ILE A 21 -11.40 4.57 12.11
C ILE A 21 -11.40 4.47 13.65
N GLU A 22 -12.57 4.30 14.27
CA GLU A 22 -12.70 4.11 15.72
C GLU A 22 -11.85 2.92 16.21
N LYS A 23 -11.91 1.81 15.49
CA LYS A 23 -11.12 0.61 15.81
C LYS A 23 -9.63 0.86 15.67
N THR A 24 -9.19 1.58 14.64
CA THR A 24 -7.78 1.96 14.44
C THR A 24 -7.28 2.81 15.60
N GLN A 25 -8.07 3.80 16.03
CA GLN A 25 -7.75 4.64 17.19
C GLN A 25 -7.69 3.83 18.50
N HIS A 26 -8.57 2.84 18.67
CA HIS A 26 -8.53 1.95 19.82
C HIS A 26 -7.25 1.09 19.81
N LEU A 27 -6.93 0.48 18.67
CA LEU A 27 -5.74 -0.36 18.51
C LEU A 27 -4.45 0.44 18.64
N GLN A 28 -4.44 1.72 18.25
CA GLN A 28 -3.31 2.62 18.42
C GLN A 28 -2.87 2.74 19.89
N ARG A 29 -3.80 2.60 20.85
CA ARG A 29 -3.47 2.62 22.29
C ARG A 29 -2.62 1.43 22.72
N ILE A 30 -2.73 0.32 22.00
CA ILE A 30 -1.98 -0.93 22.23
C ILE A 30 -0.74 -0.98 21.34
N CYS A 31 -0.85 -0.48 20.11
CA CYS A 31 0.22 -0.43 19.12
C CYS A 31 0.38 1.03 18.62
N PRO A 32 1.21 1.85 19.28
CA PRO A 32 1.33 3.28 18.96
C PRO A 32 1.74 3.60 17.52
N THR A 33 2.34 2.65 16.81
CA THR A 33 2.73 2.76 15.40
C THR A 33 1.57 2.56 14.42
N LEU A 34 0.41 2.05 14.87
CA LEU A 34 -0.79 1.90 14.04
C LEU A 34 -1.58 3.21 14.00
N THR A 35 -1.12 4.16 13.21
CA THR A 35 -1.67 5.53 13.14
C THR A 35 -2.59 5.76 11.95
N TYR A 36 -2.58 4.88 10.95
CA TYR A 36 -3.26 5.09 9.67
C TYR A 36 -4.26 3.99 9.36
N TYR A 37 -5.42 4.38 8.82
CA TYR A 37 -6.43 3.49 8.29
C TYR A 37 -6.46 3.60 6.76
N TYR A 38 -6.11 2.51 6.08
CA TYR A 38 -6.09 2.45 4.62
C TYR A 38 -7.48 2.15 4.06
N MET A 39 -8.11 3.16 3.45
CA MET A 39 -9.44 3.05 2.83
C MET A 39 -9.43 2.43 1.42
N GLY A 40 -8.28 1.98 0.92
CA GLY A 40 -8.12 1.53 -0.47
C GLY A 40 -8.05 2.67 -1.48
N TYR A 41 -8.20 2.35 -2.76
CA TYR A 41 -8.13 3.31 -3.85
C TYR A 41 -9.19 4.43 -3.75
N TYR A 42 -8.91 5.56 -4.38
CA TYR A 42 -9.83 6.68 -4.55
C TYR A 42 -9.91 7.05 -6.04
N ILE A 43 -11.11 6.97 -6.62
CA ILE A 43 -11.38 7.36 -8.01
C ILE A 43 -12.23 8.63 -7.99
N HIS A 44 -11.65 9.75 -8.39
CA HIS A 44 -12.24 11.07 -8.25
C HIS A 44 -13.55 11.25 -9.06
N SER A 45 -13.58 10.66 -10.26
CA SER A 45 -14.75 10.67 -11.16
C SER A 45 -15.90 9.78 -10.67
N CYS A 46 -15.68 8.87 -9.73
CA CYS A 46 -16.69 7.93 -9.24
C CYS A 46 -17.48 8.54 -8.05
N PRO A 47 -18.78 8.86 -8.21
CA PRO A 47 -19.57 9.48 -7.13
C PRO A 47 -19.62 8.61 -5.86
N LYS A 48 -19.66 7.28 -6.02
CA LYS A 48 -19.69 6.31 -4.91
C LYS A 48 -18.42 6.30 -4.06
N MET A 49 -17.31 6.86 -4.53
CA MET A 49 -16.04 6.90 -3.80
C MET A 49 -15.78 8.27 -3.16
N ARG A 50 -16.57 9.30 -3.50
CA ARG A 50 -16.39 10.66 -2.97
C ARG A 50 -16.55 10.76 -1.45
N TYR A 51 -17.26 9.83 -0.81
CA TYR A 51 -17.41 9.84 0.65
C TYR A 51 -16.07 9.68 1.37
N LYS A 52 -15.10 8.95 0.80
CA LYS A 52 -13.78 8.72 1.42
C LYS A 52 -13.04 10.03 1.70
N ALA A 53 -13.15 10.99 0.79
CA ALA A 53 -12.51 12.32 0.90
C ALA A 53 -13.16 13.24 1.95
N LYS A 54 -14.31 12.85 2.53
CA LYS A 54 -14.99 13.61 3.58
C LYS A 54 -14.37 13.37 4.96
N PHE A 55 -13.67 12.26 5.16
CA PHE A 55 -12.96 11.98 6.41
C PHE A 55 -11.68 12.83 6.48
N ARG A 56 -11.32 13.28 7.68
CA ARG A 56 -10.13 14.12 7.89
C ARG A 56 -9.32 13.68 9.12
N PRO A 57 -7.97 13.75 9.04
CA PRO A 57 -7.16 14.00 7.84
C PRO A 57 -7.31 12.86 6.80
N SER A 58 -7.06 13.15 5.52
CA SER A 58 -7.12 12.16 4.44
C SER A 58 -6.02 12.45 3.44
N ASP A 59 -5.21 11.44 3.14
CA ASP A 59 -4.06 11.56 2.28
C ASP A 59 -4.19 10.64 1.05
N LEU A 60 -3.62 11.08 -0.07
CA LEU A 60 -3.47 10.28 -1.28
C LEU A 60 -1.99 10.09 -1.58
N LEU A 61 -1.62 8.87 -2.00
CA LEU A 61 -0.27 8.54 -2.42
C LEU A 61 -0.04 9.02 -3.87
N CYS A 62 1.03 9.75 -4.09
CA CYS A 62 1.53 10.02 -5.43
C CYS A 62 2.28 8.80 -5.97
N ASP A 63 1.78 8.19 -7.04
CA ASP A 63 2.33 6.97 -7.65
C ASP A 63 3.83 7.07 -8.02
N LYS A 64 4.25 8.19 -8.62
CA LYS A 64 5.64 8.39 -9.05
C LYS A 64 6.58 8.65 -7.87
N SER A 65 6.24 9.59 -7.00
CA SER A 65 7.14 10.05 -5.93
C SER A 65 7.05 9.22 -4.65
N LEU A 66 6.01 8.40 -4.52
CA LEU A 66 5.67 7.62 -3.32
C LEU A 66 5.50 8.49 -2.06
N GLN A 67 5.14 9.75 -2.26
CA GLN A 67 4.81 10.69 -1.19
C GLN A 67 3.31 10.72 -0.94
N TRP A 68 2.93 10.75 0.34
CA TRP A 68 1.55 11.00 0.76
C TRP A 68 1.30 12.51 0.79
N LEU A 69 0.18 12.93 0.24
CA LEU A 69 -0.27 14.33 0.23
C LEU A 69 -1.70 14.41 0.74
N GLU A 70 -1.99 15.44 1.54
CA GLU A 70 -3.35 15.75 1.94
C GLU A 70 -4.27 15.94 0.72
N PHE A 71 -5.49 15.42 0.83
CA PHE A 71 -6.48 15.42 -0.23
C PHE A 71 -6.73 16.82 -0.81
N GLU A 72 -6.70 17.88 0.00
CA GLU A 72 -6.92 19.26 -0.46
C GLU A 72 -5.90 19.72 -1.50
N HIS A 73 -4.64 19.28 -1.39
CA HIS A 73 -3.62 19.61 -2.38
C HIS A 73 -3.79 18.80 -3.67
N CYS A 74 -4.34 17.58 -3.57
CA CYS A 74 -4.57 16.71 -4.71
C CYS A 74 -5.83 17.07 -5.48
N LYS A 75 -6.86 17.60 -4.81
CA LYS A 75 -8.18 17.84 -5.38
C LYS A 75 -8.14 18.75 -6.64
N PRO A 76 -7.48 19.92 -6.65
CA PRO A 76 -7.42 20.76 -7.85
C PRO A 76 -6.76 20.05 -9.04
N LEU A 77 -5.76 19.21 -8.80
CA LEU A 77 -5.08 18.44 -9.85
C LEU A 77 -5.99 17.34 -10.42
N LEU A 78 -6.79 16.71 -9.56
CA LEU A 78 -7.80 15.73 -9.97
C LEU A 78 -8.95 16.37 -10.74
N ASP A 79 -9.43 17.54 -10.30
CA ASP A 79 -10.48 18.31 -10.99
C ASP A 79 -10.01 18.76 -12.39
N ALA A 80 -8.72 19.10 -12.53
CA ALA A 80 -8.11 19.58 -13.78
C ALA A 80 -7.60 18.46 -14.71
N SER A 81 -7.66 17.19 -14.30
CA SER A 81 -7.15 16.07 -15.10
C SER A 81 -7.97 15.88 -16.38
N ASP A 82 -7.31 16.00 -17.53
CA ASP A 82 -7.86 15.75 -18.87
C ASP A 82 -7.70 14.30 -19.34
N ARG A 83 -6.97 13.48 -18.58
CA ARG A 83 -6.70 12.09 -18.95
C ARG A 83 -7.99 11.26 -18.97
N PRO A 84 -8.18 10.34 -19.94
CA PRO A 84 -9.41 9.53 -20.04
C PRO A 84 -9.73 8.69 -18.80
N ASN A 85 -8.71 8.29 -18.04
CA ASN A 85 -8.86 7.53 -16.80
C ASN A 85 -8.95 8.42 -15.54
N GLY A 86 -8.91 9.75 -15.68
CA GLY A 86 -8.92 10.70 -14.57
C GLY A 86 -7.66 10.68 -13.71
N PHE A 87 -6.55 10.15 -14.22
CA PHE A 87 -5.28 10.12 -13.49
C PHE A 87 -4.64 11.51 -13.42
N ALA A 88 -4.28 11.93 -12.21
CA ALA A 88 -3.52 13.14 -11.95
C ALA A 88 -2.21 12.82 -11.21
N GLU A 89 -1.11 13.41 -11.65
CA GLU A 89 0.19 13.30 -10.97
C GLU A 89 0.31 14.41 -9.90
N PHE A 90 0.40 14.03 -8.63
CA PHE A 90 0.36 15.01 -7.52
C PHE A 90 1.68 15.76 -7.26
N ARG A 91 2.81 15.20 -7.70
CA ARG A 91 4.15 15.77 -7.51
C ARG A 91 5.00 15.58 -8.78
N PRO A 92 4.72 16.34 -9.86
CA PRO A 92 5.47 16.21 -11.11
C PRO A 92 6.96 16.48 -10.94
N ASP A 93 7.31 17.41 -10.05
CA ASP A 93 8.68 17.85 -9.80
C ASP A 93 9.50 16.88 -8.94
N ALA A 94 8.84 15.92 -8.29
CA ALA A 94 9.52 14.94 -7.44
C ALA A 94 9.98 13.73 -8.25
N SER A 95 11.23 13.33 -8.04
CA SER A 95 11.78 12.09 -8.60
C SER A 95 11.24 10.86 -7.84
N ARG A 96 11.11 9.74 -8.56
CA ARG A 96 10.85 8.44 -7.92
C ARG A 96 12.03 8.07 -7.01
N PRO A 97 11.79 7.66 -5.75
CA PRO A 97 12.85 7.13 -4.89
C PRO A 97 13.55 5.93 -5.54
N ALA A 98 14.84 5.77 -5.28
CA ALA A 98 15.58 4.61 -5.76
C ALA A 98 14.98 3.31 -5.18
N PRO A 99 14.77 2.27 -5.99
CA PRO A 99 14.37 0.95 -5.50
C PRO A 99 15.31 0.41 -4.42
N ILE A 100 14.78 -0.42 -3.52
CA ILE A 100 15.65 -1.16 -2.60
C ILE A 100 16.49 -2.15 -3.42
N ALA A 101 17.75 -2.35 -3.04
CA ALA A 101 18.54 -3.43 -3.62
C ALA A 101 17.90 -4.77 -3.26
N MET A 102 17.70 -5.65 -4.25
CA MET A 102 17.10 -6.98 -4.08
C MET A 102 17.71 -7.75 -2.90
N ASP A 103 19.04 -7.68 -2.75
CA ASP A 103 19.79 -8.35 -1.69
C ASP A 103 19.45 -7.91 -0.27
N ARG A 104 18.87 -6.71 -0.12
CA ARG A 104 18.49 -6.10 1.15
C ARG A 104 17.01 -6.27 1.49
N VAL A 105 16.20 -6.80 0.58
CA VAL A 105 14.79 -7.11 0.86
C VAL A 105 14.74 -8.08 2.03
N LEU A 106 13.97 -7.76 3.07
CA LEU A 106 13.81 -8.64 4.22
C LEU A 106 12.82 -9.74 3.87
N VAL A 107 13.22 -10.98 4.11
CA VAL A 107 12.41 -12.17 3.88
C VAL A 107 12.28 -12.98 5.16
N ILE A 108 11.15 -13.68 5.29
CA ILE A 108 10.90 -14.63 6.36
C ILE A 108 11.30 -16.02 5.84
N THR A 109 12.26 -16.66 6.51
CA THR A 109 12.65 -18.05 6.24
C THR A 109 12.91 -18.77 7.56
N ASN A 110 12.38 -20.00 7.71
CA ASN A 110 12.54 -20.84 8.91
C ASN A 110 12.23 -20.09 10.23
N GLY A 111 11.16 -19.28 10.22
CA GLY A 111 10.73 -18.50 11.39
C GLY A 111 11.62 -17.30 11.75
N THR A 112 12.56 -16.93 10.88
CA THR A 112 13.48 -15.80 11.11
C THR A 112 13.39 -14.77 9.99
N VAL A 113 13.58 -13.49 10.33
CA VAL A 113 13.65 -12.37 9.37
C VAL A 113 15.11 -12.11 9.01
N MET A 114 15.45 -12.12 7.73
CA MET A 114 16.79 -11.79 7.27
C MET A 114 16.82 -11.20 5.86
N PRO A 115 17.92 -10.55 5.43
CA PRO A 115 18.06 -10.09 4.05
C PRO A 115 18.01 -11.25 3.05
N PHE A 116 17.44 -11.02 1.87
CA PHE A 116 17.32 -12.01 0.80
C PHE A 116 18.66 -12.64 0.42
N SER A 117 19.72 -11.84 0.35
CA SER A 117 21.10 -12.32 0.11
C SER A 117 21.54 -13.41 1.11
N ARG A 118 21.15 -13.28 2.38
CA ARG A 118 21.45 -14.27 3.42
C ARG A 118 20.56 -15.50 3.29
N ALA A 119 19.28 -15.32 2.96
CA ALA A 119 18.34 -16.42 2.78
C ALA A 119 18.77 -17.37 1.65
N ILE A 120 19.15 -16.84 0.49
CA ILE A 120 19.61 -17.66 -0.64
C ILE A 120 20.98 -18.31 -0.39
N ALA A 121 21.86 -17.67 0.40
CA ALA A 121 23.13 -18.28 0.78
C ALA A 121 22.95 -19.52 1.67
N GLN A 122 21.85 -19.58 2.43
CA GLN A 122 21.48 -20.71 3.29
C GLN A 122 20.67 -21.79 2.55
N ASN A 123 20.12 -21.47 1.36
CA ASN A 123 19.32 -22.38 0.55
C ASN A 123 19.72 -22.32 -0.93
N PRO A 124 20.69 -23.16 -1.36
CA PRO A 124 21.19 -23.18 -2.74
C PRO A 124 20.11 -23.47 -3.79
N GLN A 125 19.10 -24.28 -3.46
CA GLN A 125 17.99 -24.58 -4.38
C GLN A 125 17.13 -23.33 -4.65
N ALA A 126 16.88 -22.53 -3.61
CA ALA A 126 16.18 -21.25 -3.77
C ALA A 126 17.04 -20.19 -4.48
N ALA A 127 18.37 -20.28 -4.36
CA ALA A 127 19.29 -19.35 -5.01
C ALA A 127 19.24 -19.43 -6.54
N GLU A 128 19.03 -20.63 -7.09
CA GLU A 128 18.91 -20.91 -8.54
C GLU A 128 17.48 -20.73 -9.07
N ASN A 129 16.50 -20.46 -8.21
CA ASN A 129 15.11 -20.28 -8.61
C ASN A 129 14.88 -18.88 -9.21
N GLU A 130 14.83 -18.79 -10.55
CA GLU A 130 14.58 -17.54 -11.27
C GLU A 130 13.19 -16.93 -11.02
N GLU A 131 12.17 -17.75 -10.74
CA GLU A 131 10.83 -17.26 -10.42
C GLU A 131 10.84 -16.48 -9.10
N LEU A 132 11.45 -17.05 -8.06
CA LEU A 132 11.62 -16.38 -6.77
C LEU A 132 12.40 -15.07 -6.93
N ARG A 133 13.53 -15.10 -7.65
CA ARG A 133 14.33 -13.89 -7.93
C ARG A 133 13.52 -12.84 -8.68
N GLY A 134 12.68 -13.27 -9.63
CA GLY A 134 11.73 -12.42 -10.33
C GLY A 134 10.75 -11.72 -9.38
N LYS A 135 10.09 -12.49 -8.51
CA LYS A 135 9.14 -11.96 -7.50
C LYS A 135 9.80 -10.97 -6.54
N VAL A 136 10.99 -11.32 -6.01
CA VAL A 136 11.73 -10.44 -5.08
C VAL A 136 12.18 -9.16 -5.77
N ARG A 137 12.63 -9.24 -7.04
CA ARG A 137 12.99 -8.06 -7.85
C ARG A 137 11.79 -7.16 -8.13
N GLU A 138 10.64 -7.74 -8.42
CA GLU A 138 9.39 -6.98 -8.61
C GLU A 138 9.01 -6.24 -7.33
N ILE A 139 8.99 -6.93 -6.19
CA ILE A 139 8.73 -6.32 -4.88
C ILE A 139 9.74 -5.21 -4.60
N ALA A 140 11.04 -5.43 -4.85
CA ALA A 140 12.08 -4.43 -4.64
C ALA A 140 11.85 -3.13 -5.44
N ASN A 141 11.25 -3.23 -6.63
CA ASN A 141 10.91 -2.09 -7.48
C ASN A 141 9.59 -1.39 -7.09
N LEU A 142 8.65 -2.14 -6.52
CA LEU A 142 7.34 -1.62 -6.13
C LEU A 142 7.33 -1.01 -4.73
N ILE A 143 8.15 -1.51 -3.81
CA ILE A 143 8.13 -1.02 -2.44
C ILE A 143 8.79 0.35 -2.34
N GLY A 144 8.05 1.28 -1.72
CA GLY A 144 8.57 2.59 -1.36
C GLY A 144 9.47 2.53 -0.12
N PRO A 145 10.17 3.64 0.19
CA PRO A 145 11.07 3.73 1.35
C PRO A 145 10.41 3.37 2.69
N SER A 146 9.10 3.66 2.84
CA SER A 146 8.34 3.36 4.06
C SER A 146 8.17 1.86 4.34
N LEU A 147 8.23 1.02 3.30
CA LEU A 147 8.11 -0.44 3.39
C LEU A 147 9.47 -1.15 3.30
N ALA A 148 10.58 -0.42 3.30
CA ALA A 148 11.92 -1.02 3.26
C ALA A 148 12.22 -1.93 4.47
N GLY A 149 11.52 -1.74 5.59
CA GLY A 149 11.60 -2.60 6.78
C GLY A 149 10.56 -3.72 6.82
N ALA A 150 9.68 -3.84 5.81
CA ALA A 150 8.70 -4.91 5.76
C ALA A 150 9.39 -6.24 5.41
N ALA A 151 8.97 -7.31 6.07
CA ALA A 151 9.43 -8.66 5.79
C ALA A 151 8.41 -9.40 4.93
N PHE A 152 8.89 -10.06 3.87
CA PHE A 152 8.07 -10.78 2.91
C PHE A 152 8.21 -12.29 3.08
N TRP A 153 7.10 -13.01 2.98
CA TRP A 153 7.09 -14.46 3.02
C TRP A 153 6.95 -15.02 1.60
N PHE A 154 7.77 -16.02 1.28
CA PHE A 154 7.78 -16.71 0.00
C PHE A 154 7.70 -18.22 0.24
N THR A 155 6.85 -18.91 -0.51
CA THR A 155 6.71 -20.38 -0.44
C THR A 155 8.03 -21.06 -0.78
N GLU A 156 8.77 -20.53 -1.76
CA GLU A 156 10.03 -21.09 -2.25
C GLU A 156 11.16 -21.05 -1.19
N LEU A 157 11.03 -20.19 -0.17
CA LEU A 157 11.98 -20.08 0.94
C LEU A 157 11.58 -20.88 2.18
N ASN A 158 10.35 -21.40 2.23
CA ASN A 158 9.78 -22.04 3.43
C ASN A 158 9.20 -23.43 3.17
N GLY A 159 9.06 -23.84 1.90
CA GLY A 159 8.32 -25.04 1.52
C GLY A 159 6.80 -24.82 1.57
N ASN A 160 6.05 -25.79 1.03
CA ASN A 160 4.62 -25.90 1.31
C ASN A 160 4.47 -26.64 2.64
N GLU A 161 3.78 -26.03 3.61
CA GLU A 161 3.19 -26.79 4.72
C GLU A 161 2.16 -27.81 4.20
#